data_AF-A0A560UHE1-F1
#
_entry.id   AF-A0A560UHE1-F1
#
_cell.length_a   1.000
_cell.length_b   1.000
_cell.length_c   1.000
_cell.angle_alpha   90.00
_cell.angle_beta   90.00
_cell.angle_gamma   90.00
#
_symmetry.space_group_name_H-M   'P 1'
#
loop_
_entity.id
_entity.type
_entity.pdbx_description
1 polymer ?
#
loop_
_entity_poly.entity_id
_entity_poly.type
_entity_poly.pdbx_seq_one_letter_code
_entity_poly.pdbx_strand_id
1 'polypeptide(L)'
;MVSVEYEVACQTIGQLIARQVEMIAVEESRAEPSQPMLAQAIAARAVLVAERDALAVDDELGITKILTAYGPIALRLDGQEGSSAHV
;
A
#
# COMPACT_ATOMS: atom_id res chain seq x y z
N MET A 1 -11.95 -22.60 2.15
CA MET A 1 -10.88 -22.45 1.14
C MET A 1 -10.71 -20.95 0.97
N VAL A 2 -9.52 -20.39 1.22
CA VAL A 2 -9.33 -18.94 1.07
C VAL A 2 -9.34 -18.61 -0.43
N SER A 3 -10.07 -17.56 -0.83
CA SER A 3 -10.10 -17.12 -2.22
C SER A 3 -8.72 -16.60 -2.63
N VAL A 4 -8.21 -17.04 -3.78
CA VAL A 4 -6.95 -16.53 -4.34
C VAL A 4 -7.02 -15.02 -4.54
N GLU A 5 -8.15 -14.50 -4.99
CA GLU A 5 -8.33 -13.07 -5.24
C GLU A 5 -8.32 -12.26 -3.93
N TYR A 6 -8.86 -12.81 -2.85
CA TYR A 6 -8.77 -12.21 -1.53
C TYR A 6 -7.32 -12.08 -1.06
N GLU A 7 -6.51 -13.13 -1.21
CA GLU A 7 -5.10 -13.11 -0.84
C GLU A 7 -4.31 -12.10 -1.69
N VAL A 8 -4.59 -12.05 -3.00
CA VAL A 8 -3.98 -11.06 -3.90
C VAL A 8 -4.38 -9.63 -3.49
N ALA A 9 -5.63 -9.41 -3.10
CA ALA A 9 -6.09 -8.11 -2.62
C ALA A 9 -5.39 -7.71 -1.31
N CYS A 10 -5.27 -8.64 -0.35
CA CYS A 10 -4.53 -8.44 0.90
C CYS A 10 -3.05 -8.14 0.67
N GLN A 11 -2.41 -8.85 -0.26
CA GLN A 11 -1.03 -8.60 -0.62
C GLN A 11 -0.86 -7.22 -1.27
N THR A 12 -1.73 -6.88 -2.23
CA THR A 12 -1.73 -5.60 -2.95
C THR A 12 -1.82 -4.43 -1.97
N ILE A 13 -2.78 -4.45 -1.03
CA ILE A 13 -2.93 -3.39 -0.04
C ILE A 13 -1.78 -3.39 0.97
N GLY A 14 -1.25 -4.57 1.31
CA GLY A 14 -0.05 -4.73 2.13
C GLY A 14 1.19 -4.04 1.56
N GLN A 15 1.44 -4.20 0.26
CA GLN A 15 2.53 -3.52 -0.45
C GLN A 15 2.40 -1.99 -0.38
N LEU A 16 1.19 -1.46 -0.58
CA LEU A 16 0.95 -0.02 -0.47
C LEU A 16 1.16 0.52 0.95
N ILE A 17 0.75 -0.24 1.97
CA ILE A 17 1.00 0.10 3.38
C ILE A 17 2.51 0.16 3.63
N ALA A 18 3.26 -0.85 3.19
CA ALA A 18 4.71 -0.90 3.33
C ALA A 18 5.38 0.32 2.67
N ARG A 19 4.92 0.70 1.47
CA ARG A 19 5.42 1.89 0.78
C ARG A 19 5.18 3.19 1.56
N GLN A 20 4.00 3.35 2.19
CA GLN A 20 3.76 4.52 3.03
C GLN A 20 4.64 4.52 4.29
N VAL A 21 4.90 3.35 4.90
CA VAL A 21 5.82 3.23 6.03
C VAL A 21 7.24 3.64 5.64
N GLU A 22 7.72 3.18 4.48
CA GLU A 22 9.04 3.57 3.95
C GLU A 22 9.12 5.08 3.70
N MET A 23 8.11 5.67 3.05
CA MET A 23 8.06 7.12 2.82
C MET A 23 8.11 7.91 4.13
N ILE A 24 7.36 7.48 5.14
CA ILE A 24 7.35 8.10 6.47
C ILE A 24 8.76 8.03 7.07
N ALA A 25 9.36 6.84 7.13
CA ALA A 25 10.68 6.64 7.72
C ALA A 25 11.77 7.48 7.02
N VAL A 26 11.75 7.52 5.69
CA VAL A 26 12.68 8.34 4.89
C VAL A 26 12.50 9.82 5.22
N GLU A 27 11.27 10.33 5.25
CA GLU A 27 11.00 11.73 5.54
C GLU A 27 11.35 12.11 6.98
N GLU A 28 11.05 11.26 7.97
CA GLU A 28 11.41 11.46 9.38
C GLU A 28 12.93 11.53 9.59
N SER A 29 13.71 10.83 8.76
CA SER A 29 15.18 10.83 8.85
C SER A 29 15.86 12.08 8.28
N ARG A 30 15.13 12.98 7.62
CA ARG A 30 15.70 14.20 7.04
C ARG A 30 16.12 15.18 8.14
N ALA A 31 17.10 16.03 7.84
CA ALA A 31 17.52 17.11 8.73
C ALA A 31 16.38 18.10 9.03
N GLU A 32 15.52 18.34 8.05
CA GLU A 32 14.31 19.15 8.17
C GLU A 32 13.11 18.39 7.57
N PRO A 33 12.38 17.58 8.37
CA PRO A 33 11.22 16.82 7.90
C PRO A 33 10.04 17.71 7.54
N SER A 34 9.43 17.45 6.39
CA SER A 34 8.21 18.09 5.91
C SER A 34 6.98 17.54 6.63
N GLN A 35 6.50 18.28 7.63
CA GLN A 35 5.29 17.93 8.39
C GLN A 35 4.05 17.70 7.51
N PRO A 36 3.79 18.50 6.45
CA PRO A 36 2.67 18.22 5.54
C PRO A 36 2.80 16.88 4.80
N MET A 37 4.02 16.50 4.39
CA MET A 37 4.25 15.22 3.72
C MET A 37 4.06 14.04 4.68
N LEU A 38 4.58 14.15 5.91
CA LEU A 38 4.37 13.14 6.94
C LEU A 38 2.88 12.96 7.26
N ALA A 39 2.15 14.05 7.47
CA ALA A 39 0.71 14.00 7.74
C ALA A 39 -0.05 13.33 6.60
N GLN A 40 0.30 13.64 5.34
CA GLN A 40 -0.31 13.01 4.17
C GLN A 40 -0.03 11.50 4.11
N ALA A 41 1.23 11.09 4.30
CA ALA A 41 1.62 9.68 4.24
C ALA A 41 1.00 8.86 5.40
N ILE A 42 0.94 9.44 6.60
CA ILE A 42 0.28 8.83 7.76
C ILE A 42 -1.22 8.65 7.50
N ALA A 43 -1.89 9.67 6.98
CA ALA A 43 -3.31 9.59 6.64
C ALA A 43 -3.57 8.54 5.55
N ALA A 44 -2.76 8.53 4.49
CA ALA A 44 -2.86 7.53 3.43
C ALA A 44 -2.67 6.10 3.96
N ARG A 45 -1.66 5.89 4.81
CA ARG A 45 -1.43 4.60 5.49
C ARG A 45 -2.63 4.18 6.33
N ALA A 46 -3.21 5.09 7.11
CA ALA A 46 -4.36 4.79 7.97
C ALA A 46 -5.58 4.35 7.16
N VAL A 47 -5.84 4.99 6.01
CA VAL A 47 -6.91 4.58 5.09
C VAL A 47 -6.67 3.16 4.57
N LEU A 48 -5.45 2.86 4.10
CA LEU A 48 -5.12 1.53 3.57
C LEU A 48 -5.23 0.43 4.63
N VAL A 49 -4.81 0.71 5.87
CA VAL A 49 -4.97 -0.23 6.99
C VAL A 49 -6.44 -0.47 7.28
N ALA A 50 -7.26 0.59 7.34
CA ALA A 50 -8.69 0.46 7.60
C ALA A 50 -9.41 -0.33 6.49
N GLU A 51 -9.07 -0.09 5.23
CA GLU A 51 -9.63 -0.85 4.10
C GLU A 51 -9.23 -2.33 4.15
N ARG A 52 -7.97 -2.63 4.49
CA ARG A 52 -7.51 -4.02 4.64
C ARG A 52 -8.23 -4.72 5.80
N ASP A 53 -8.33 -4.06 6.94
CA ASP A 53 -8.91 -4.64 8.15
C ASP A 53 -10.43 -4.83 8.01
N ALA A 54 -11.09 -4.08 7.11
CA ALA A 54 -12.50 -4.23 6.77
C ALA A 54 -12.79 -5.30 5.69
N LEU A 55 -11.77 -5.74 4.94
CA LEU A 55 -11.95 -6.67 3.84
C LEU A 55 -12.24 -8.09 4.36
N ALA A 56 -13.38 -8.65 3.97
CA ALA A 56 -13.74 -10.03 4.26
C ALA A 56 -13.39 -10.97 3.10
N VAL A 57 -13.15 -12.24 3.41
CA VAL A 57 -12.78 -13.28 2.42
C VAL A 57 -13.89 -13.54 1.39
N ASP A 58 -15.14 -13.29 1.75
CA ASP A 58 -16.34 -13.46 0.94
C ASP A 58 -16.89 -12.14 0.37
N ASP A 59 -16.20 -11.01 0.59
CA ASP A 59 -16.57 -9.71 0.02
C ASP A 59 -16.03 -9.57 -1.41
N GLU A 60 -16.66 -10.26 -2.36
CA GLU A 60 -16.26 -10.24 -3.78
C GLU A 60 -16.21 -8.82 -4.38
N LEU A 61 -17.12 -7.94 -3.93
CA LEU A 61 -17.17 -6.55 -4.38
C LEU A 61 -16.00 -5.73 -3.80
N GLY A 62 -15.71 -5.89 -2.52
CA GLY A 62 -14.56 -5.26 -1.86
C GLY A 62 -13.24 -5.71 -2.46
N ILE A 63 -13.09 -7.02 -2.71
CA ILE A 63 -11.91 -7.61 -3.36
C ILE A 63 -11.71 -7.00 -4.75
N THR A 64 -12.77 -6.99 -5.58
CA THR A 64 -12.72 -6.42 -6.94
C THR A 64 -12.36 -4.94 -6.92
N LYS A 65 -12.93 -4.18 -5.97
CA LYS A 65 -12.65 -2.75 -5.80
C LYS A 65 -11.18 -2.51 -5.47
N ILE A 66 -10.62 -3.25 -4.51
CA ILE A 66 -9.21 -3.15 -4.12
C ILE A 66 -8.31 -3.47 -5.30
N LEU A 67 -8.52 -4.59 -5.97
CA LEU A 67 -7.69 -5.00 -7.10
C LEU A 67 -7.73 -3.99 -8.25
N THR A 68 -8.90 -3.41 -8.53
CA THR A 68 -9.06 -2.39 -9.57
C THR A 68 -8.38 -1.08 -9.19
N ALA A 69 -8.54 -0.63 -7.95
CA ALA A 69 -8.00 0.64 -7.49
C ALA A 69 -6.48 0.60 -7.28
N TYR A 70 -5.99 -0.50 -6.71
CA TYR A 70 -4.63 -0.58 -6.18
C TYR A 70 -3.71 -1.53 -6.95
N GLY A 71 -4.25 -2.51 -7.67
CA GLY A 71 -3.46 -3.44 -8.49
C GLY A 71 -2.51 -2.72 -9.47
N PRO A 72 -2.97 -1.74 -10.27
CA PRO A 72 -2.09 -0.98 -11.16
C PRO A 72 -0.99 -0.18 -10.44
N ILE A 73 -1.23 0.24 -9.19
CA ILE A 73 -0.28 1.00 -8.39
C ILE A 73 0.80 0.06 -7.85
N ALA A 74 0.39 -1.08 -7.27
CA ALA A 74 1.30 -2.11 -6.76
C ALA A 74 2.23 -2.64 -7.86
N LEU A 75 1.69 -2.94 -9.05
CA LEU A 75 2.51 -3.36 -10.20
C LEU A 75 3.55 -2.33 -10.62
N ARG A 76 3.22 -1.03 -10.52
CA ARG A 76 4.17 0.04 -10.82
C ARG A 76 5.28 0.08 -9.77
N LEU A 77 4.95 -0.11 -8.50
CA LEU A 77 5.92 -0.14 -7.40
C LEU A 77 6.89 -1.31 -7.53
N ASP A 78 6.38 -2.52 -7.81
CA ASP A 78 7.22 -3.71 -8.05
C ASP A 78 8.18 -3.48 -9.24
N GLY A 79 7.71 -2.81 -10.30
CA GLY A 79 8.55 -2.40 -11.42
C GLY A 79 9.61 -1.34 -11.08
N GLN A 80 9.41 -0.55 -10.03
CA GLN A 80 10.38 0.46 -9.56
C GLN A 80 11.42 -0.13 -8.59
N GLU A 81 11.05 -1.10 -7.76
CA GLU A 81 11.99 -1.81 -6.88
C GLU A 81 13.03 -2.62 -7.69
N GLY A 82 12.61 -3.24 -8.80
CA GLY A 82 13.53 -3.89 -9.74
C GLY A 82 14.52 -2.94 -10.44
N SER A 83 14.23 -1.63 -10.48
CA SER A 83 15.08 -0.62 -11.12
C SER A 83 16.06 0.06 -10.14
N SER A 84 15.83 -0.02 -8.83
CA SER A 84 16.70 0.59 -7.81
C SER A 84 17.84 -0.34 -7.33
N ALA A 85 17.89 -1.58 -7.82
CA ALA A 85 18.96 -2.53 -7.47
C ALA A 85 20.29 -2.33 -8.24
N HIS A 86 20.42 -1.27 -9.06
CA HIS A 86 21.63 -0.95 -9.82
C HIS A 86 21.95 0.55 -9.77
N VAL A 87 22.60 1.01 -8.69
CA VAL A 87 23.70 2.01 -8.69
C VAL A 87 24.57 1.76 -7.45
#